data_AF-A0A2A3XTT2-F1
#
_entry.id   AF-A0A2A3XTT2-F1
#
_cell.length_a   1.000
_cell.length_b   1.000
_cell.length_c   1.000
_cell.angle_alpha   90.00
_cell.angle_beta   90.00
_cell.angle_gamma   90.00
#
_symmetry.space_group_name_H-M   'P 1'
#
loop_
_entity.id
_entity.type
_entity.pdbx_description
1 polymer ?
#
loop_
_entity_poly.entity_id
_entity_poly.type
_entity_poly.pdbx_seq_one_letter_code
_entity_poly.pdbx_strand_id
1 'polypeptide(L)' 'ADLISMRTREGMKVAKANGRLRGKQPKLSVKQEAHLLELHDAGEHTMTEMAELFSISRSTIYRAVERDQRKKTGTITP' A
#
# COMPACT_ATOMS: atom_id res chain seq x y z
N ALA A 1 -18.34 -25.67 17.58
CA ALA A 1 -18.08 -24.32 17.03
C ALA A 1 -16.60 -23.92 17.19
N ASP A 2 -15.97 -24.17 18.33
CA ASP A 2 -14.63 -23.66 18.65
C ASP A 2 -13.48 -24.27 17.82
N LEU A 3 -13.60 -25.56 17.47
CA LEU A 3 -12.58 -26.32 16.74
C LEU A 3 -12.39 -25.86 15.29
N ILE A 4 -13.45 -25.38 14.65
CA ILE A 4 -13.42 -24.81 13.29
C ILE A 4 -12.70 -23.46 13.31
N SER A 5 -13.01 -22.62 14.30
CA SER A 5 -12.35 -21.31 14.49
C SER A 5 -10.86 -21.46 14.76
N MET A 6 -10.45 -22.43 15.59
CA MET A 6 -9.04 -22.72 15.83
C MET A 6 -8.30 -23.11 14.56
N ARG A 7 -8.85 -24.04 13.78
CA ARG A 7 -8.22 -24.52 12.53
C ARG A 7 -8.08 -23.41 11.48
N THR A 8 -9.06 -22.52 11.36
CA THR A 8 -8.98 -21.35 10.48
C THR A 8 -7.87 -20.40 10.92
N ARG A 9 -7.73 -20.13 12.23
CA ARG A 9 -6.66 -19.28 12.77
C ARG A 9 -5.29 -19.88 12.50
N GLU A 10 -5.12 -21.18 12.67
CA GLU A 10 -3.87 -21.88 12.35
C GLU A 10 -3.55 -21.80 10.85
N GLY A 11 -4.51 -22.07 9.97
CA GLY A 11 -4.35 -21.94 8.52
C GLY A 11 -3.98 -20.51 8.11
N MET A 12 -4.61 -19.50 8.72
CA MET A 12 -4.28 -18.09 8.49
C MET A 12 -2.86 -17.74 8.96
N LYS A 13 -2.40 -18.26 10.11
CA LYS A 13 -1.02 -18.05 10.57
C LYS A 13 -0.01 -18.60 9.56
N VAL A 14 -0.24 -19.80 9.04
CA VAL A 14 0.60 -20.42 8.00
C VAL A 14 0.57 -19.62 6.70
N ALA A 15 -0.60 -19.13 6.28
CA ALA A 15 -0.73 -18.30 5.08
C ALA A 15 -0.05 -16.92 5.23
N LYS A 16 -0.11 -16.31 6.43
CA LYS A 16 0.60 -15.07 6.76
C LYS A 16 2.11 -15.28 6.74
N ALA A 17 2.62 -16.36 7.35
CA ALA A 17 4.04 -16.70 7.34
C ALA A 17 4.58 -16.91 5.91
N ASN A 18 3.76 -17.50 5.03
CA ASN A 18 4.07 -17.69 3.61
C ASN A 18 3.84 -16.41 2.75
N GLY A 19 3.51 -15.27 3.35
CA GLY A 19 3.33 -13.99 2.65
C GLY A 19 2.11 -13.92 1.71
N ARG A 20 1.17 -14.88 1.80
CA ARG A 20 -0.02 -14.98 0.94
C ARG A 20 -1.15 -14.04 1.37
N LEU A 21 -1.23 -13.74 2.67
CA LEU A 21 -2.18 -12.75 3.20
C LEU A 21 -1.58 -11.36 3.08
N ARG A 22 -1.79 -10.73 1.92
CA ARG A 22 -1.58 -9.29 1.73
C ARG A 22 -2.97 -8.67 1.81
N GLY A 23 -3.16 -7.68 2.69
CA GLY A 23 -4.46 -7.02 2.88
C GLY A 23 -5.02 -6.40 1.59
N LYS A 24 -5.97 -5.48 1.70
CA LYS A 24 -6.55 -4.86 0.50
C LYS A 24 -5.46 -4.25 -0.39
N GLN A 25 -5.43 -4.66 -1.65
CA GLN A 25 -4.49 -4.14 -2.63
C GLN A 25 -4.66 -2.61 -2.75
N PRO A 26 -3.57 -1.85 -2.95
CA PRO A 26 -3.65 -0.44 -3.23
C PRO A 26 -4.56 -0.17 -4.43
N LYS A 27 -5.24 0.99 -4.42
CA LYS A 27 -6.08 1.42 -5.55
C LYS A 27 -5.25 1.79 -6.79
N LEU A 28 -3.99 2.17 -6.59
CA LEU A 28 -3.07 2.52 -7.66
C LEU A 28 -2.36 1.26 -8.17
N SER A 29 -2.29 1.12 -9.49
CA SER A 29 -1.39 0.14 -10.11
C SER A 29 0.06 0.52 -9.84
N VAL A 30 0.98 -0.46 -9.95
CA VAL A 30 2.42 -0.24 -9.76
C VAL A 30 2.96 0.87 -10.68
N LYS A 31 2.48 0.92 -11.93
CA LYS A 31 2.87 1.96 -12.90
C LYS A 31 2.37 3.36 -12.49
N GLN A 32 1.13 3.46 -12.02
CA GLN A 32 0.58 4.73 -11.55
C GLN A 32 1.25 5.21 -10.26
N GLU A 33 1.57 4.28 -9.34
CA GLU A 33 2.31 4.62 -8.12
C GLU A 33 3.72 5.13 -8.47
N ALA A 34 4.44 4.48 -9.40
CA ALA A 34 5.74 4.95 -9.86
C ALA A 34 5.67 6.35 -10.47
N HIS A 35 4.73 6.58 -11.39
CA HIS A 35 4.57 7.88 -12.03
C HIS A 35 4.18 8.99 -11.04
N LEU A 36 3.32 8.68 -10.06
CA LEU A 36 2.97 9.61 -8.99
C LEU A 36 4.19 9.98 -8.14
N LEU A 37 5.04 9.01 -7.82
CA LEU A 37 6.25 9.25 -7.04
C LEU A 37 7.30 10.06 -7.82
N GLU A 38 7.43 9.84 -9.13
CA GLU A 38 8.27 10.67 -10.00
C GLU A 38 7.82 12.14 -10.00
N LEU A 39 6.51 12.39 -10.16
CA LEU A 39 5.95 13.75 -10.12
C LEU A 39 6.11 14.40 -8.74
N HIS A 40 5.95 13.62 -7.68
CA HIS A 40 6.17 14.07 -6.31
C HIS A 40 7.63 14.46 -6.08
N ASP A 41 8.58 13.61 -6.50
CA ASP A 41 10.01 13.82 -6.29
C ASP A 41 10.55 14.96 -7.18
N ALA A 42 9.93 15.22 -8.34
CA ALA A 42 10.20 16.40 -9.17
C ALA A 42 9.76 17.72 -8.51
N GLY A 43 8.79 17.68 -7.58
CA GLY A 43 8.32 18.86 -6.85
C GLY A 43 7.52 19.87 -7.69
N GLU A 44 7.19 19.55 -8.94
CA GLU A 44 6.49 20.45 -9.86
C GLU A 44 4.97 20.48 -9.65
N HIS A 45 4.41 19.52 -8.92
CA HIS A 45 2.98 19.41 -8.68
C HIS A 45 2.66 19.37 -7.19
N THR A 46 1.62 20.09 -6.80
CA THR A 46 1.06 20.01 -5.45
C THR A 46 0.28 18.70 -5.25
N MET A 47 0.07 18.33 -3.99
CA MET A 47 -0.75 17.17 -3.62
C MET A 47 -2.20 17.25 -4.14
N THR A 48 -2.71 18.46 -4.35
CA THR A 48 -4.06 18.68 -4.88
C THR A 48 -4.08 18.46 -6.39
N GLU A 49 -3.13 19.01 -7.13
CA GLU A 49 -3.03 18.82 -8.58
C GLU A 49 -2.79 17.36 -8.94
N MET A 50 -1.96 16.64 -8.18
CA MET A 50 -1.79 15.19 -8.36
C MET A 50 -3.09 14.43 -8.06
N ALA A 51 -3.89 14.86 -7.08
CA ALA A 51 -5.17 14.21 -6.76
C ALA A 51 -6.16 14.33 -7.93
N GLU A 52 -6.19 15.49 -8.57
CA GLU A 52 -6.99 15.76 -9.76
C GLU A 52 -6.49 14.94 -10.95
N LEU A 53 -5.19 14.98 -11.25
CA LEU A 53 -4.56 14.27 -12.37
C LEU A 53 -4.82 12.77 -12.34
N PHE A 54 -4.69 12.15 -11.15
CA PHE A 54 -4.90 10.71 -10.98
C PHE A 54 -6.36 10.37 -10.63
N SER A 55 -7.25 11.35 -10.51
CA SER A 55 -8.65 11.17 -10.09
C SER A 55 -8.79 10.36 -8.80
N ILE A 56 -7.93 10.63 -7.81
CA ILE A 56 -7.90 9.95 -6.50
C ILE A 56 -7.91 10.94 -5.35
N SER A 57 -8.26 10.49 -4.15
CA SER A 57 -8.20 11.34 -2.96
C SER A 57 -6.76 11.69 -2.58
N ARG A 58 -6.55 12.90 -2.04
CA ARG A 58 -5.26 13.31 -1.42
C ARG A 58 -4.76 12.30 -0.39
N SER A 59 -5.67 11.67 0.37
CA SER A 59 -5.32 10.61 1.33
C SER A 59 -4.69 9.38 0.68
N THR A 60 -5.06 9.05 -0.56
CA THR A 60 -4.44 7.95 -1.31
C THR A 60 -3.01 8.31 -1.72
N ILE A 61 -2.78 9.57 -2.09
CA ILE A 61 -1.45 10.11 -2.44
C ILE A 61 -0.52 10.08 -1.23
N TYR A 62 -0.96 10.62 -0.09
CA TYR A 62 -0.16 10.57 1.14
C TYR A 62 0.23 9.14 1.52
N ARG A 63 -0.68 8.17 1.39
CA ARG A 63 -0.38 6.75 1.66
C ARG A 63 0.58 6.15 0.65
N ALA A 64 0.61 6.61 -0.60
CA ALA A 64 1.56 6.16 -1.61
C ALA A 64 2.98 6.68 -1.28
N VAL A 65 3.10 7.97 -0.98
CA VAL A 65 4.36 8.60 -0.57
C VAL A 65 4.89 7.97 0.72
N GLU A 66 4.05 7.80 1.74
CA GLU A 66 4.46 7.16 3.01
C GLU A 66 4.95 5.73 2.79
N ARG A 67 4.27 4.95 1.93
CA ARG A 67 4.69 3.59 1.60
C ARG A 67 6.05 3.57 0.91
N ASP A 68 6.29 4.51 0.01
CA ASP A 68 7.58 4.66 -0.67
C ASP A 68 8.70 5.04 0.31
N GLN A 69 8.43 6.00 1.21
CA GLN A 69 9.38 6.36 2.28
C GLN A 69 9.69 5.17 3.19
N ARG A 70 8.68 4.38 3.58
CA ARG A 70 8.89 3.14 4.36
C ARG A 70 9.73 2.10 3.61
N LYS A 71 9.55 1.97 2.28
CA LYS A 71 10.40 1.12 1.43
C LYS A 71 11.84 1.63 1.40
N LYS A 72 12.05 2.94 1.21
CA LYS A 72 13.37 3.60 1.19
C LYS A 72 14.11 3.45 2.53
N THR A 73 13.41 3.61 3.66
CA THR A 73 13.98 3.50 5.02
C THR A 73 14.17 2.05 5.48
N GLY A 74 13.82 1.05 4.68
CA GLY A 74 14.01 -0.37 5.01
C GLY A 74 13.14 -0.88 6.17
N THR A 75 12.18 -0.10 6.65
CA THR A 75 11.26 -0.51 7.72
C THR A 75 10.10 -1.30 7.12
N ILE A 76 10.37 -2.57 6.79
CA ILE A 76 9.34 -3.55 6.44
C ILE A 76 8.66 -3.98 7.74
N THR A 77 7.74 -3.16 8.25
CA THR A 77 6.87 -3.57 9.37
C THR A 77 5.79 -4.55 8.84
N PRO A 78 5.58 -5.72 9.51
CA PRO A 78 4.74 -6.82 9.03
C PRO A 78 3.22 -6.57 9.07
#